data_AF-A0A7G8ADD2-F1
#
_entry.id   AF-A0A7G8ADD2-F1
#
_cell.length_a   1.000
_cell.length_b   1.000
_cell.length_c   1.000
_cell.angle_alpha   90.00
_cell.angle_beta   90.00
_cell.angle_gamma   90.00
#
_symmetry.space_group_name_H-M   'P 1'
#
loop_
_entity.id
_entity.type
_entity.pdbx_description
1 polymer ?
#
loop_
_entity_poly.entity_id
_entity_poly.type
_entity_poly.pdbx_seq_one_letter_code
_entity_poly.pdbx_strand_id
1 'polypeptide(L)'
;MKLRLLLAVGGVLGLVGCDAVTDFKLGMAQRELREECFGSFTNTCVSKTIDFNIKVLESVPLSGPEDKKGIIAMFGDEGWDLWEESEEEVKDQVIEILESRRPGFFSRWFLGDAQPFDEKGVMELAPSDLKPFQDRAKAVFVSKLKAAGLKPNAEAAAKYNDEKQPPQQQEAPATLGSAEHSVRPVSEVSQQSQLQSHGLPAGGHALTLPAAIDSLVAAEVSSDGGSEYEEGRKVVQVDLNGDGAEDAVVLFTIEGQGGGNGSYQTLAALYKEPDGWALKQKLVVGGATDIQVLGQNIFGLKVLTHGDDDPMCCPSLESVVRYKWTGTAFAELTAASQSAG
;
A
#
# COMPACT_ATOMS: atom_id res chain seq x y z
N MET A 1 -46.87 36.13 -5.13
CA MET A 1 -46.78 35.37 -6.40
C MET A 1 -45.35 35.49 -6.94
N LYS A 2 -44.71 34.32 -7.13
CA LYS A 2 -43.71 33.93 -8.16
C LYS A 2 -42.44 34.80 -8.28
N LEU A 3 -41.30 34.40 -7.74
CA LEU A 3 -40.36 33.33 -8.15
C LEU A 3 -39.82 33.49 -9.58
N ARG A 4 -38.51 33.79 -9.69
CA ARG A 4 -37.59 33.20 -10.68
C ARG A 4 -36.13 33.54 -10.34
N LEU A 5 -35.51 32.59 -9.65
CA LEU A 5 -34.08 32.36 -9.57
C LEU A 5 -33.77 31.29 -10.65
N LEU A 6 -32.83 31.56 -11.55
CA LEU A 6 -32.19 30.57 -12.43
C LEU A 6 -30.70 30.98 -12.45
N LEU A 7 -29.85 30.39 -11.59
CA LEU A 7 -29.05 29.19 -11.86
C LEU A 7 -28.35 29.22 -13.23
N ALA A 8 -27.11 29.71 -13.21
CA ALA A 8 -26.07 29.37 -14.18
C ALA A 8 -24.81 29.01 -13.38
N VAL A 9 -24.80 27.80 -12.81
CA VAL A 9 -23.59 27.11 -12.39
C VAL A 9 -23.49 25.89 -13.29
N GLY A 10 -22.74 26.05 -14.37
CA GLY A 10 -22.54 25.01 -15.36
C GLY A 10 -21.13 25.15 -15.93
N GLY A 11 -20.26 24.25 -15.49
CA GLY A 11 -19.07 23.83 -16.24
C GLY A 11 -17.78 24.56 -15.90
N VAL A 12 -17.02 23.99 -14.96
CA VAL A 12 -15.59 23.68 -15.13
C VAL A 12 -15.26 22.45 -14.26
N LEU A 13 -15.73 21.26 -14.67
CA LEU A 13 -15.14 19.99 -14.24
C LEU A 13 -14.44 19.41 -15.47
N GLY A 14 -13.36 20.06 -15.86
CA GLY A 14 -12.49 19.63 -16.94
C GLY A 14 -11.31 18.84 -16.36
N LEU A 15 -11.31 17.53 -16.59
CA LEU A 15 -10.11 16.69 -16.67
C LEU A 15 -9.26 16.55 -15.40
N VAL A 16 -9.88 16.22 -14.27
CA VAL A 16 -9.18 15.34 -13.32
C VAL A 16 -9.33 13.94 -13.90
N GLY A 17 -8.22 13.33 -14.33
CA GLY A 17 -8.23 11.96 -14.86
C GLY A 17 -9.00 11.06 -13.91
N CYS A 18 -9.91 10.24 -14.43
CA CYS A 18 -10.70 9.31 -13.63
C CYS A 18 -9.81 8.51 -12.68
N ASP A 19 -8.59 8.19 -13.09
CA ASP A 19 -7.59 7.44 -12.32
C ASP A 19 -7.22 8.15 -11.01
N ALA A 20 -6.94 9.45 -11.00
CA ALA A 20 -6.53 10.18 -9.80
C ALA A 20 -7.67 10.31 -8.75
N VAL A 21 -8.91 10.46 -9.21
CA VAL A 21 -10.09 10.46 -8.32
C VAL A 21 -10.34 9.08 -7.73
N THR A 22 -10.01 8.05 -8.50
CA THR A 22 -10.20 6.66 -8.11
C THR A 22 -9.13 6.22 -7.11
N ASP A 23 -7.86 6.57 -7.36
CA ASP A 23 -6.73 6.31 -6.46
C ASP A 23 -6.90 7.01 -5.10
N PHE A 24 -7.33 8.28 -5.10
CA PHE A 24 -7.62 8.99 -3.85
C PHE A 24 -8.74 8.31 -3.03
N LYS A 25 -9.83 7.89 -3.68
CA LYS A 25 -10.95 7.20 -3.03
C LYS A 25 -10.57 5.81 -2.55
N LEU A 26 -9.66 5.13 -3.25
CA LEU A 26 -9.13 3.83 -2.84
C LEU A 26 -8.24 4.00 -1.60
N GLY A 27 -7.30 4.94 -1.64
CA GLY A 27 -6.40 5.22 -0.52
C GLY A 27 -7.13 5.64 0.75
N MET A 28 -8.18 6.45 0.63
CA MET A 28 -9.05 6.79 1.77
C MET A 28 -9.79 5.58 2.34
N ALA A 29 -10.35 4.72 1.47
CA ALA A 29 -11.06 3.52 1.90
C ALA A 29 -10.13 2.48 2.55
N GLN A 30 -8.90 2.37 2.04
CA GLN A 30 -7.86 1.51 2.60
C GLN A 30 -7.46 1.99 4.00
N ARG A 31 -7.28 3.30 4.17
CA ARG A 31 -6.98 3.91 5.46
C ARG A 31 -8.09 3.68 6.47
N GLU A 32 -9.34 3.94 6.10
CA GLU A 32 -10.49 3.72 6.98
C GLU A 32 -10.58 2.25 7.41
N LEU A 33 -10.39 1.31 6.46
CA LEU A 33 -10.34 -0.11 6.75
C LEU A 33 -9.24 -0.46 7.76
N ARG A 34 -8.02 0.06 7.55
CA ARG A 34 -6.88 -0.23 8.43
C ARG A 34 -7.05 0.43 9.80
N GLU A 35 -7.50 1.68 9.87
CA GLU A 35 -7.75 2.37 11.15
C GLU A 35 -8.75 1.60 12.02
N GLU A 36 -9.77 0.99 11.42
CA GLU A 36 -10.81 0.27 12.14
C GLU A 36 -10.49 -1.21 12.40
N CYS A 37 -9.78 -1.86 11.49
CA CYS A 37 -9.60 -3.31 11.49
C CYS A 37 -8.17 -3.79 11.69
N PHE A 38 -7.20 -2.90 11.93
CA PHE A 38 -5.81 -3.31 12.18
C PHE A 38 -5.69 -4.26 13.37
N GLY A 39 -5.22 -5.48 13.12
CA GLY A 39 -5.08 -6.52 14.13
C GLY A 39 -6.39 -7.13 14.63
N SER A 40 -7.53 -6.80 14.02
CA SER A 40 -8.86 -7.26 14.39
C SER A 40 -9.43 -8.21 13.35
N PHE A 41 -9.85 -9.41 13.78
CA PHE A 41 -10.39 -10.45 12.90
C PHE A 41 -11.83 -10.77 13.27
N THR A 42 -12.74 -9.82 13.01
CA THR A 42 -14.16 -9.91 13.37
C THR A 42 -15.04 -10.05 12.14
N ASN A 43 -16.29 -10.50 12.31
CA ASN A 43 -17.26 -10.59 11.20
C ASN A 43 -17.46 -9.24 10.49
N THR A 44 -17.43 -8.14 11.23
CA THR A 44 -17.49 -6.78 10.66
C THR A 44 -16.26 -6.48 9.81
N CYS A 45 -15.06 -6.75 10.34
CA CYS A 45 -13.82 -6.46 9.64
C CYS A 45 -13.64 -7.31 8.38
N VAL A 46 -13.97 -8.61 8.42
CA VAL A 46 -13.95 -9.46 7.22
C VAL A 46 -14.90 -8.91 6.15
N SER A 47 -16.10 -8.46 6.52
CA SER A 47 -17.02 -7.86 5.56
C SER A 47 -16.48 -6.57 4.96
N LYS A 48 -15.88 -5.70 5.77
CA LYS A 48 -15.29 -4.44 5.29
C LYS A 48 -14.09 -4.69 4.36
N THR A 49 -13.26 -5.67 4.65
CA THR A 49 -12.15 -6.06 3.76
C THR A 49 -12.66 -6.61 2.43
N ILE A 50 -13.75 -7.38 2.43
CA ILE A 50 -14.41 -7.83 1.20
C ILE A 50 -14.91 -6.64 0.39
N ASP A 51 -15.61 -5.68 1.03
CA ASP A 51 -16.13 -4.49 0.36
C ASP A 51 -15.00 -3.65 -0.26
N PHE A 52 -13.89 -3.50 0.46
CA PHE A 52 -12.69 -2.85 -0.05
C PHE A 52 -12.11 -3.58 -1.26
N ASN A 53 -11.91 -4.89 -1.19
CA ASN A 53 -11.33 -5.68 -2.28
C ASN A 53 -12.20 -5.63 -3.55
N ILE A 54 -13.53 -5.69 -3.41
CA ILE A 54 -14.45 -5.51 -4.53
C ILE A 54 -14.25 -4.13 -5.15
N LYS A 55 -14.18 -3.08 -4.33
CA LYS A 55 -13.93 -1.72 -4.82
C LYS A 55 -12.58 -1.60 -5.55
N VAL A 56 -11.53 -2.27 -5.09
CA VAL A 56 -10.24 -2.34 -5.82
C VAL A 56 -10.42 -2.96 -7.20
N LEU A 57 -11.10 -4.10 -7.28
CA LEU A 57 -11.33 -4.80 -8.55
C LEU A 57 -12.17 -3.98 -9.54
N GLU A 58 -13.19 -3.28 -9.06
CA GLU A 58 -14.04 -2.41 -9.88
C GLU A 58 -13.30 -1.16 -10.36
N SER A 59 -12.36 -0.66 -9.55
CA SER A 59 -11.68 0.60 -9.75
C SER A 59 -10.43 0.49 -10.63
N VAL A 60 -9.73 -0.65 -10.56
CA VAL A 60 -8.42 -0.81 -11.20
C VAL A 60 -8.57 -1.63 -12.49
N PRO A 61 -8.12 -1.12 -13.65
CA PRO A 61 -8.09 -1.90 -14.88
C PRO A 61 -7.06 -3.02 -14.79
N LEU A 62 -7.39 -4.20 -15.32
CA LEU A 62 -6.43 -5.31 -15.43
C LEU A 62 -5.49 -5.13 -16.63
N SER A 63 -5.84 -4.25 -17.58
CA SER A 63 -4.94 -3.83 -18.66
C SER A 63 -3.89 -2.84 -18.18
N GLY A 64 -2.66 -3.00 -18.68
CA GLY A 64 -1.62 -1.97 -18.54
C GLY A 64 -1.85 -0.74 -19.44
N PRO A 65 -1.11 0.35 -19.24
CA PRO A 65 -1.32 1.63 -19.94
C PRO A 65 -1.22 1.55 -21.47
N GLU A 66 -0.42 0.61 -21.98
CA GLU A 66 -0.18 0.43 -23.41
C GLU A 66 -0.95 -0.76 -24.01
N ASP A 67 -1.61 -1.57 -23.18
CA ASP A 67 -2.30 -2.78 -23.64
C ASP A 67 -3.46 -2.44 -24.57
N LYS A 68 -4.22 -1.37 -24.29
CA LYS A 68 -5.30 -0.89 -25.16
C LYS A 68 -4.82 -0.58 -26.57
N LYS A 69 -3.75 0.20 -26.70
CA LYS A 69 -3.20 0.58 -28.01
C LYS A 69 -2.69 -0.66 -28.74
N GLY A 70 -2.01 -1.57 -28.04
CA GLY A 70 -1.48 -2.81 -28.61
C GLY A 70 -2.58 -3.75 -29.08
N ILE A 71 -3.62 -3.96 -28.28
CA ILE A 71 -4.76 -4.81 -28.62
C ILE A 71 -5.51 -4.25 -29.83
N ILE A 72 -5.82 -2.95 -29.84
CA ILE A 72 -6.48 -2.31 -30.99
C ILE A 72 -5.61 -2.41 -32.25
N ALA A 73 -4.30 -2.20 -32.14
CA ALA A 73 -3.39 -2.33 -33.27
C ALA A 73 -3.32 -3.76 -33.83
N MET A 74 -3.43 -4.79 -32.98
CA MET A 74 -3.33 -6.19 -33.37
C MET A 74 -4.68 -6.79 -33.81
N PHE A 75 -5.77 -6.42 -33.16
CA PHE A 75 -7.07 -7.10 -33.26
C PHE A 75 -8.25 -6.15 -33.55
N GLY A 76 -8.00 -4.85 -33.70
CA GLY A 76 -9.04 -3.83 -33.90
C GLY A 76 -9.88 -3.58 -32.65
N ASP A 77 -10.92 -2.76 -32.81
CA ASP A 77 -11.86 -2.42 -31.73
C ASP A 77 -12.57 -3.67 -31.20
N GLU A 78 -12.93 -4.62 -32.07
CA GLU A 78 -13.52 -5.91 -31.67
C GLU A 78 -12.60 -6.70 -30.73
N GLY A 79 -11.28 -6.62 -30.93
CA GLY A 79 -10.32 -7.22 -30.00
C GLY A 79 -10.25 -6.51 -28.66
N TRP A 80 -10.46 -5.20 -28.61
CA TRP A 80 -10.53 -4.46 -27.35
C TRP A 80 -11.83 -4.76 -26.58
N ASP A 81 -12.95 -4.86 -27.28
CA ASP A 81 -14.24 -5.26 -26.67
C ASP A 81 -14.13 -6.65 -26.03
N LEU A 82 -13.50 -7.60 -26.72
CA LEU A 82 -13.25 -8.95 -26.16
C LEU A 82 -12.29 -8.93 -24.96
N TRP A 83 -11.37 -7.98 -24.90
CA TRP A 83 -10.53 -7.79 -23.72
C TRP A 83 -11.36 -7.28 -22.53
N GLU A 84 -12.16 -6.23 -22.73
CA GLU A 84 -13.03 -5.67 -21.69
C GLU A 84 -13.99 -6.73 -21.14
N GLU A 85 -14.61 -7.55 -22.01
CA GLU A 85 -15.44 -8.68 -21.57
C GLU A 85 -14.65 -9.73 -20.77
N SER A 86 -13.40 -10.01 -21.16
CA SER A 86 -12.56 -10.99 -20.46
C SER A 86 -12.11 -10.49 -19.09
N GLU A 87 -11.85 -9.20 -18.99
CA GLU A 87 -11.54 -8.51 -17.75
C GLU A 87 -12.75 -8.53 -16.80
N GLU A 88 -13.94 -8.16 -17.28
CA GLU A 88 -15.19 -8.17 -16.52
C GLU A 88 -15.51 -9.59 -16.02
N GLU A 89 -15.44 -10.60 -16.90
CA GLU A 89 -15.69 -12.00 -16.52
C GLU A 89 -14.77 -12.49 -15.40
N VAL A 90 -13.49 -12.09 -15.42
CA VAL A 90 -12.54 -12.47 -14.37
C VAL A 90 -12.81 -11.70 -13.07
N LYS A 91 -13.12 -10.40 -13.15
CA LYS A 91 -13.47 -9.61 -11.97
C LYS A 91 -14.72 -10.18 -11.29
N ASP A 92 -15.75 -10.51 -12.06
CA ASP A 92 -16.99 -11.11 -11.54
C ASP A 92 -16.73 -12.43 -10.82
N GLN A 93 -15.90 -13.31 -11.39
CA GLN A 93 -15.51 -14.56 -10.75
C GLN A 93 -14.78 -14.34 -9.41
N VAL A 94 -13.93 -13.32 -9.33
CA VAL A 94 -13.23 -12.99 -8.09
C VAL A 94 -14.19 -12.36 -7.08
N ILE A 95 -15.07 -11.47 -7.51
CA ILE A 95 -16.12 -10.86 -6.67
C ILE A 95 -17.03 -11.95 -6.09
N GLU A 96 -17.46 -12.92 -6.89
CA GLU A 96 -18.27 -14.06 -6.42
C GLU A 96 -17.53 -14.87 -5.34
N ILE A 97 -16.23 -15.11 -5.52
CA ILE A 97 -15.41 -15.78 -4.51
C ILE A 97 -15.32 -14.95 -3.22
N LEU A 98 -15.14 -13.62 -3.32
CA LEU A 98 -15.11 -12.72 -2.17
C LEU A 98 -16.46 -12.70 -1.43
N GLU A 99 -17.55 -12.57 -2.17
CA GLU A 99 -18.93 -12.60 -1.65
C GLU A 99 -19.27 -13.93 -0.99
N SER A 100 -18.78 -15.06 -1.53
CA SER A 100 -18.95 -16.38 -0.92
C SER A 100 -18.27 -16.53 0.44
N ARG A 101 -17.26 -15.69 0.72
CA ARG A 101 -16.56 -15.62 2.01
C ARG A 101 -17.16 -14.57 2.94
N ARG A 102 -18.15 -13.79 2.49
CA ARG A 102 -18.79 -12.77 3.31
C ARG A 102 -19.53 -13.44 4.47
N PRO A 103 -19.31 -12.99 5.72
CA PRO A 103 -20.05 -13.52 6.85
C PRO A 103 -21.55 -13.33 6.64
N GLY A 104 -22.31 -14.38 6.94
CA GLY A 104 -23.75 -14.38 6.79
C GLY A 104 -24.40 -13.22 7.57
N PHE A 105 -25.57 -12.78 7.11
CA PHE A 105 -26.30 -11.65 7.69
C PHE A 105 -26.42 -11.71 9.22
N PHE A 106 -26.72 -12.89 9.78
CA PHE A 106 -26.81 -13.08 11.23
C PHE A 106 -25.47 -12.82 11.94
N SER A 107 -24.37 -13.35 11.41
CA SER A 107 -23.02 -13.15 11.98
C SER A 107 -22.58 -11.70 11.93
N ARG A 108 -22.89 -10.97 10.83
CA ARG A 108 -22.62 -9.53 10.74
C ARG A 108 -23.42 -8.70 11.74
N TRP A 109 -24.72 -8.97 11.87
CA TRP A 109 -25.61 -8.10 12.64
C TRP A 109 -25.58 -8.38 14.15
N PHE A 110 -25.45 -9.64 14.53
CA PHE A 110 -25.55 -10.04 15.94
C PHE A 110 -24.22 -10.43 16.56
N LEU A 111 -23.23 -10.81 15.74
CA LEU A 111 -21.93 -11.31 16.18
C LEU A 111 -20.78 -10.51 15.53
N GLY A 112 -21.04 -9.24 15.19
CA GLY A 112 -20.15 -8.38 14.41
C GLY A 112 -18.72 -8.32 14.96
N ASP A 113 -18.57 -8.19 16.28
CA ASP A 113 -17.28 -8.12 16.98
C ASP A 113 -16.70 -9.50 17.35
N ALA A 114 -17.46 -10.57 17.15
CA ALA A 114 -16.97 -11.93 17.34
C ALA A 114 -16.11 -12.37 16.15
N GLN A 115 -15.17 -13.28 16.40
CA GLN A 115 -14.40 -13.89 15.33
C GLN A 115 -15.31 -14.75 14.43
N PRO A 116 -15.05 -14.80 13.10
CA PRO A 116 -15.75 -15.69 12.18
C PRO A 116 -15.58 -17.15 12.61
N PHE A 117 -16.69 -17.91 12.64
CA PHE A 117 -16.68 -19.32 13.06
C PHE A 117 -16.03 -20.27 12.04
N ASP A 118 -15.89 -19.83 10.80
CA ASP A 118 -15.37 -20.64 9.70
C ASP A 118 -13.87 -20.41 9.44
N GLU A 119 -13.20 -19.56 10.24
CA GLU A 119 -11.78 -19.15 10.09
C GLU A 119 -11.42 -18.61 8.69
N LYS A 120 -12.41 -18.36 7.82
CA LYS A 120 -12.21 -17.91 6.45
C LYS A 120 -11.93 -16.41 6.45
N GLY A 121 -10.67 -16.08 6.59
CA GLY A 121 -10.19 -14.71 6.45
C GLY A 121 -10.20 -14.24 5.01
N VAL A 122 -10.26 -12.92 4.87
CA VAL A 122 -10.00 -12.23 3.61
C VAL A 122 -8.92 -11.21 3.89
N MET A 123 -7.82 -11.31 3.15
CA MET A 123 -6.74 -10.34 3.17
C MET A 123 -7.05 -9.21 2.19
N GLU A 124 -6.58 -8.02 2.51
CA GLU A 124 -6.65 -6.86 1.64
C GLU A 124 -5.89 -7.13 0.33
N LEU A 125 -6.46 -6.77 -0.82
CA LEU A 125 -5.79 -6.87 -2.13
C LEU A 125 -4.75 -5.77 -2.30
N ALA A 126 -3.49 -6.16 -2.52
CA ALA A 126 -2.43 -5.27 -2.93
C ALA A 126 -2.29 -5.24 -4.47
N PRO A 127 -1.65 -4.22 -5.05
CA PRO A 127 -1.38 -4.17 -6.50
C PRO A 127 -0.64 -5.41 -7.04
N SER A 128 0.25 -6.00 -6.24
CA SER A 128 0.94 -7.27 -6.58
C SER A 128 -0.01 -8.45 -6.75
N ASP A 129 -1.15 -8.43 -6.06
CA ASP A 129 -2.13 -9.52 -6.08
C ASP A 129 -3.04 -9.46 -7.31
N LEU A 130 -2.98 -8.38 -8.09
CA LEU A 130 -3.74 -8.25 -9.33
C LEU A 130 -3.12 -9.05 -10.47
N LYS A 131 -1.82 -9.33 -10.44
CA LYS A 131 -1.12 -10.01 -11.52
C LYS A 131 -1.72 -11.39 -11.88
N PRO A 132 -2.04 -12.27 -10.92
CA PRO A 132 -2.77 -13.50 -11.21
C PRO A 132 -4.11 -13.29 -11.92
N PHE A 133 -4.85 -12.21 -11.59
CA PHE A 133 -6.12 -11.87 -12.26
C PHE A 133 -5.87 -11.36 -13.68
N GLN A 134 -4.84 -10.56 -13.89
CA GLN A 134 -4.42 -10.13 -15.23
C GLN A 134 -4.03 -11.31 -16.11
N ASP A 135 -3.27 -12.26 -15.57
CA ASP A 135 -2.83 -13.45 -16.31
C ASP A 135 -4.03 -14.36 -16.66
N ARG A 136 -5.04 -14.44 -15.77
CA ARG A 136 -6.32 -15.12 -16.06
C ARG A 136 -7.13 -14.39 -17.12
N ALA A 137 -7.24 -13.06 -17.04
CA ALA A 137 -7.95 -12.25 -18.03
C ALA A 137 -7.32 -12.41 -19.43
N LYS A 138 -5.99 -12.45 -19.53
CA LYS A 138 -5.27 -12.78 -20.76
C LYS A 138 -5.60 -14.17 -21.29
N ALA A 139 -5.70 -15.17 -20.42
CA ALA A 139 -6.06 -16.52 -20.83
C ALA A 139 -7.50 -16.60 -21.39
N VAL A 140 -8.46 -15.96 -20.71
CA VAL A 140 -9.86 -15.83 -21.17
C VAL A 140 -9.91 -15.08 -22.50
N PHE A 141 -9.19 -13.98 -22.62
CA PHE A 141 -9.08 -13.18 -23.83
C PHE A 141 -8.55 -13.99 -25.03
N VAL A 142 -7.47 -14.74 -24.85
CA VAL A 142 -6.92 -15.62 -25.92
C VAL A 142 -7.93 -16.69 -26.32
N SER A 143 -8.71 -17.22 -25.38
CA SER A 143 -9.81 -18.15 -25.68
C SER A 143 -10.89 -17.48 -26.53
N LYS A 144 -11.33 -16.28 -26.16
CA LYS A 144 -12.34 -15.51 -26.89
C LYS A 144 -11.87 -15.12 -28.30
N LEU A 145 -10.62 -14.67 -28.46
CA LEU A 145 -10.02 -14.38 -29.77
C LEU A 145 -10.06 -15.61 -30.70
N LYS A 146 -9.70 -16.79 -30.17
CA LYS A 146 -9.76 -18.04 -30.94
C LYS A 146 -11.18 -18.40 -31.34
N ALA A 147 -12.15 -18.22 -30.43
CA ALA A 147 -13.56 -18.48 -30.71
C ALA A 147 -14.14 -17.51 -31.76
N ALA A 148 -13.73 -16.24 -31.72
CA ALA A 148 -14.10 -15.21 -32.70
C ALA A 148 -13.38 -15.36 -34.05
N GLY A 149 -12.34 -16.21 -34.14
CA GLY A 149 -11.55 -16.39 -35.35
C GLY A 149 -10.65 -15.19 -35.70
N LEU A 150 -10.44 -14.27 -34.75
CA LEU A 150 -9.60 -13.10 -34.92
C LEU A 150 -8.12 -13.50 -34.97
N LYS A 151 -7.40 -12.97 -35.95
CA LYS A 151 -5.95 -13.18 -36.11
C LYS A 151 -5.23 -11.86 -35.89
N PRO A 152 -4.06 -11.88 -35.23
CA PRO A 152 -3.29 -10.67 -35.03
C PRO A 152 -2.81 -10.13 -36.37
N ASN A 153 -2.85 -8.80 -36.52
CA ASN A 153 -2.19 -8.11 -37.62
C ASN A 153 -0.67 -8.37 -37.53
N ALA A 154 -0.11 -9.00 -38.57
CA ALA A 154 1.28 -9.42 -38.60
C ALA A 154 2.29 -8.25 -38.46
N GLU A 155 1.97 -7.07 -39.01
CA GLU A 155 2.83 -5.89 -38.94
C GLU A 155 2.80 -5.25 -37.54
N ALA A 156 1.64 -5.25 -36.89
CA ALA A 156 1.49 -4.76 -35.52
C ALA A 156 2.12 -5.74 -34.51
N ALA A 157 1.92 -7.04 -34.70
CA ALA A 157 2.48 -8.09 -33.84
C ALA A 157 4.02 -8.09 -33.86
N ALA A 158 4.65 -7.75 -34.99
CA ALA A 158 6.11 -7.60 -35.06
C ALA A 158 6.62 -6.46 -34.16
N LYS A 159 5.93 -5.32 -34.16
CA LYS A 159 6.32 -4.14 -33.36
C LYS A 159 6.21 -4.37 -31.86
N TYR A 160 5.17 -5.06 -31.41
CA TYR A 160 4.93 -5.32 -29.99
C TYR A 160 5.70 -6.53 -29.43
N ASN A 161 6.32 -7.35 -30.29
CA ASN A 161 7.25 -8.41 -29.87
C ASN A 161 8.69 -7.89 -29.68
N ASP A 162 9.12 -6.87 -30.43
CA ASP A 162 10.48 -6.32 -30.34
C ASP A 162 10.72 -5.45 -29.08
N GLU A 163 9.68 -4.86 -28.47
CA GLU A 163 9.81 -4.00 -27.28
C GLU A 163 9.84 -4.76 -25.93
N LYS A 164 9.64 -6.08 -25.90
CA LYS A 164 9.60 -6.89 -24.66
C LYS A 164 10.85 -7.72 -24.38
N GLN A 165 11.99 -7.45 -25.03
CA GLN A 165 13.24 -8.17 -24.76
C GLN A 165 14.14 -7.36 -23.79
N PRO A 166 14.31 -7.77 -22.52
CA PRO A 166 15.42 -7.25 -21.71
C PRO A 166 16.76 -7.64 -22.37
N PRO A 167 17.84 -6.86 -22.21
CA PRO A 167 19.12 -7.18 -22.80
C PRO A 167 19.58 -8.57 -22.34
N GLN A 168 19.85 -9.42 -23.32
CA GLN A 168 20.32 -10.80 -23.16
C GLN A 168 21.52 -10.84 -22.20
N GLN A 169 21.33 -11.39 -21.01
CA GLN A 169 22.42 -12.06 -20.31
C GLN A 169 22.68 -13.37 -21.06
N GLN A 170 23.90 -13.50 -21.58
CA GLN A 170 24.39 -14.70 -22.23
C GLN A 170 24.26 -15.90 -21.30
N GLU A 171 23.41 -16.84 -21.66
CA GLU A 171 23.41 -18.20 -21.11
C GLU A 171 24.74 -18.88 -21.49
N ALA A 172 25.55 -19.19 -20.48
CA ALA A 172 26.58 -20.22 -20.58
C ALA A 172 25.90 -21.60 -20.40
N PRO A 173 26.31 -22.63 -21.15
CA PRO A 173 25.55 -23.87 -21.27
C PRO A 173 25.64 -24.76 -20.03
N ALA A 174 24.52 -25.38 -19.71
CA ALA A 174 24.43 -26.49 -18.76
C ALA A 174 25.10 -27.74 -19.34
N THR A 175 26.03 -28.33 -18.57
CA THR A 175 26.45 -29.72 -18.74
C THR A 175 26.22 -30.49 -17.44
N LEU A 176 25.34 -31.48 -17.53
CA LEU A 176 25.20 -32.58 -16.58
C LEU A 176 26.41 -33.52 -16.72
N GLY A 177 27.04 -33.86 -15.59
CA GLY A 177 28.11 -34.86 -15.52
C GLY A 177 28.42 -35.25 -14.08
N SER A 178 28.27 -36.54 -13.80
CA SER A 178 28.26 -37.18 -12.48
C SER A 178 29.55 -37.10 -11.66
N ALA A 179 29.34 -37.11 -10.33
CA ALA A 179 30.13 -37.67 -9.23
C ALA A 179 31.59 -38.13 -9.46
N GLU A 180 32.50 -37.66 -8.59
CA GLU A 180 33.31 -38.54 -7.74
C GLU A 180 33.95 -37.80 -6.55
N HIS A 181 34.12 -38.55 -5.46
CA HIS A 181 34.69 -38.15 -4.16
C HIS A 181 36.13 -37.62 -4.25
N SER A 182 36.46 -36.63 -3.41
CA SER A 182 37.74 -36.66 -2.68
C SER A 182 37.68 -35.83 -1.39
N VAL A 183 38.27 -36.40 -0.35
CA VAL A 183 38.14 -36.05 1.06
C VAL A 183 39.42 -35.32 1.53
N ARG A 184 39.24 -34.16 2.19
CA ARG A 184 40.09 -33.50 3.21
C ARG A 184 41.45 -32.88 2.79
N PRO A 185 42.08 -32.01 3.64
CA PRO A 185 41.65 -31.51 4.96
C PRO A 185 41.63 -29.99 5.13
N VAL A 186 41.06 -29.63 6.28
CA VAL A 186 40.98 -28.34 6.97
C VAL A 186 42.37 -27.79 7.29
N SER A 187 42.57 -26.49 7.04
CA SER A 187 43.57 -25.68 7.76
C SER A 187 42.92 -24.36 8.15
N GLU A 188 42.83 -24.14 9.46
CA GLU A 188 42.61 -22.86 10.11
C GLU A 188 43.69 -21.87 9.68
N VAL A 189 43.31 -20.66 9.24
CA VAL A 189 43.92 -19.41 9.69
C VAL A 189 42.85 -18.33 9.66
N SER A 190 42.60 -17.78 10.84
CA SER A 190 41.83 -16.58 11.13
C SER A 190 42.29 -15.37 10.31
N GLN A 191 41.34 -14.61 9.75
CA GLN A 191 41.39 -13.15 9.84
C GLN A 191 39.97 -12.58 9.71
N GLN A 192 39.61 -11.85 10.77
CA GLN A 192 38.41 -11.05 10.88
C GLN A 192 38.39 -9.97 9.79
N SER A 193 37.27 -9.86 9.09
CA SER A 193 36.64 -8.56 8.89
C SER A 193 35.14 -8.76 8.88
N GLN A 194 34.54 -8.16 9.90
CA GLN A 194 33.13 -8.08 10.16
C GLN A 194 32.48 -7.18 9.10
N LEU A 195 31.35 -7.62 8.57
CA LEU A 195 30.09 -6.88 8.70
C LEU A 195 28.99 -7.93 8.55
N GLN A 196 28.54 -8.35 9.71
CA GLN A 196 27.59 -9.42 9.89
C GLN A 196 26.21 -8.93 9.48
N SER A 197 25.63 -9.63 8.52
CA SER A 197 24.22 -9.94 8.51
C SER A 197 23.79 -10.48 9.89
N HIS A 198 23.05 -9.68 10.64
CA HIS A 198 22.16 -10.19 11.68
C HIS A 198 20.79 -9.58 11.45
N GLY A 199 19.97 -10.31 10.68
CA GLY A 199 18.54 -10.27 10.92
C GLY A 199 18.32 -10.70 12.37
N LEU A 200 17.66 -9.84 13.14
CA LEU A 200 17.14 -10.18 14.46
C LEU A 200 15.65 -10.50 14.33
N PRO A 201 15.12 -11.41 15.17
CA PRO A 201 13.75 -11.88 15.09
C PRO A 201 12.77 -10.78 15.52
N ALA A 202 11.52 -10.93 15.07
CA ALA A 202 10.38 -10.13 15.49
C ALA A 202 10.34 -9.96 17.02
N GLY A 203 10.36 -8.71 17.49
CA GLY A 203 10.15 -8.33 18.90
C GLY A 203 11.39 -7.95 19.73
N GLY A 204 12.56 -7.69 19.14
CA GLY A 204 13.76 -7.31 19.90
C GLY A 204 13.77 -5.84 20.37
N HIS A 205 13.99 -5.61 21.67
CA HIS A 205 14.34 -4.29 22.20
C HIS A 205 15.67 -3.84 21.61
N ALA A 206 15.68 -2.73 20.88
CA ALA A 206 16.93 -2.17 20.36
C ALA A 206 17.62 -1.38 21.47
N LEU A 207 18.90 -1.66 21.70
CA LEU A 207 19.68 -1.06 22.80
C LEU A 207 19.83 0.46 22.69
N THR A 208 19.67 1.02 21.48
CA THR A 208 19.77 2.46 21.21
C THR A 208 18.58 2.94 20.38
N LEU A 209 18.20 4.21 20.56
CA LEU A 209 17.10 4.81 19.80
C LEU A 209 17.34 4.77 18.28
N PRO A 210 18.52 5.13 17.74
CA PRO A 210 18.77 5.01 16.31
C PRO A 210 18.58 3.58 15.78
N ALA A 211 19.12 2.57 16.48
CA ALA A 211 18.95 1.18 16.08
C ALA A 211 17.49 0.71 16.14
N ALA A 212 16.70 1.26 17.06
CA ALA A 212 15.26 1.00 17.16
C ALA A 212 14.50 1.55 15.95
N ILE A 213 14.84 2.78 15.55
CA ILE A 213 14.25 3.44 14.40
C ILE A 213 14.66 2.73 13.11
N ASP A 214 15.94 2.40 12.95
CA ASP A 214 16.43 1.71 11.76
C ASP A 214 15.81 0.30 11.63
N SER A 215 15.59 -0.39 12.76
CA SER A 215 14.88 -1.68 12.79
C SER A 215 13.41 -1.53 12.42
N LEU A 216 12.75 -0.47 12.89
CA LEU A 216 11.36 -0.14 12.53
C LEU A 216 11.24 0.13 11.02
N VAL A 217 12.13 0.96 10.47
CA VAL A 217 12.17 1.28 9.04
C VAL A 217 12.46 0.03 8.21
N ALA A 218 13.45 -0.78 8.61
CA ALA A 218 13.78 -2.01 7.92
C ALA A 218 12.60 -2.99 7.89
N ALA A 219 11.84 -3.09 8.98
CA ALA A 219 10.62 -3.88 9.02
C ALA A 219 9.58 -3.35 8.00
N GLU A 220 9.39 -2.04 7.91
CA GLU A 220 8.46 -1.43 6.93
C GLU A 220 8.87 -1.73 5.48
N VAL A 221 10.13 -1.46 5.16
CA VAL A 221 10.69 -1.67 3.82
C VAL A 221 10.69 -3.15 3.45
N SER A 222 10.92 -4.04 4.41
CA SER A 222 10.88 -5.49 4.16
C SER A 222 9.47 -6.02 3.85
N SER A 223 8.43 -5.36 4.38
CA SER A 223 7.04 -5.74 4.13
C SER A 223 6.59 -5.27 2.75
N ASP A 224 6.84 -3.99 2.44
CA ASP A 224 6.12 -3.32 1.35
C ASP A 224 7.06 -2.73 0.26
N GLY A 225 8.37 -2.90 0.41
CA GLY A 225 9.39 -2.34 -0.46
C GLY A 225 9.65 -0.85 -0.23
N GLY A 226 10.48 -0.26 -1.09
CA GLY A 226 10.87 1.15 -1.01
C GLY A 226 12.17 1.40 -0.26
N SER A 227 12.42 2.66 0.08
CA SER A 227 13.58 3.12 0.84
C SER A 227 13.22 4.33 1.67
N GLU A 228 13.83 4.49 2.84
CA GLU A 228 13.60 5.67 3.66
C GLU A 228 14.30 6.92 3.09
N TYR A 229 13.63 8.07 3.18
CA TYR A 229 14.25 9.37 3.05
C TYR A 229 14.81 9.84 4.42
N GLU A 230 16.02 9.39 4.74
CA GLU A 230 16.65 9.58 6.06
C GLU A 230 16.80 11.05 6.47
N GLU A 231 17.08 11.96 5.53
CA GLU A 231 17.22 13.40 5.82
C GLU A 231 15.90 14.04 6.30
N GLY A 232 14.77 13.47 5.89
CA GLY A 232 13.43 13.91 6.30
C GLY A 232 13.04 13.43 7.70
N ARG A 233 13.79 12.48 8.29
CA ARG A 233 13.47 11.89 9.58
C ARG A 233 13.51 12.95 10.69
N LYS A 234 12.45 13.01 11.51
CA LYS A 234 12.39 13.85 12.72
C LYS A 234 12.19 12.97 13.93
N VAL A 235 12.89 13.32 15.01
CA VAL A 235 12.81 12.62 16.29
C VAL A 235 12.59 13.65 17.38
N VAL A 236 11.55 13.43 18.17
CA VAL A 236 11.21 14.23 19.34
C VAL A 236 11.24 13.33 20.56
N GLN A 237 11.91 13.78 21.62
CA GLN A 237 11.96 13.06 22.89
C GLN A 237 11.06 13.74 23.92
N VAL A 238 10.18 12.97 24.54
CA VAL A 238 9.22 13.43 25.56
C VAL A 238 8.76 12.22 26.38
N ASP A 239 8.50 12.42 27.67
CA ASP A 239 7.89 11.40 28.52
C ASP A 239 6.43 11.16 28.10
N LEU A 240 6.18 10.05 27.38
CA LEU A 240 4.86 9.72 26.83
C LEU A 240 3.99 8.99 27.85
N ASN A 241 4.63 8.24 28.75
CA ASN A 241 3.96 7.30 29.66
C ASN A 241 3.90 7.81 31.12
N GLY A 242 4.57 8.91 31.44
CA GLY A 242 4.63 9.54 32.76
C GLY A 242 5.59 8.88 33.75
N ASP A 243 6.54 8.05 33.29
CA ASP A 243 7.50 7.34 34.15
C ASP A 243 8.76 8.16 34.48
N GLY A 244 8.87 9.38 33.91
CA GLY A 244 10.00 10.29 34.10
C GLY A 244 11.20 10.01 33.19
N ALA A 245 11.15 9.00 32.33
CA ALA A 245 12.11 8.79 31.25
C ALA A 245 11.58 9.41 29.95
N GLU A 246 12.48 9.98 29.15
CA GLU A 246 12.10 10.45 27.82
C GLU A 246 11.91 9.26 26.86
N ASP A 247 10.69 9.14 26.34
CA ASP A 247 10.33 8.30 25.21
C ASP A 247 10.55 9.06 23.89
N ALA A 248 10.28 8.44 22.75
CA ALA A 248 10.51 9.02 21.44
C ALA A 248 9.25 8.98 20.55
N VAL A 249 9.01 10.09 19.87
CA VAL A 249 8.09 10.18 18.73
C VAL A 249 8.90 10.45 17.48
N VAL A 250 8.72 9.61 16.48
CA VAL A 250 9.53 9.59 15.26
C VAL A 250 8.62 9.79 14.06
N LEU A 251 8.94 10.79 13.24
CA LEU A 251 8.37 10.97 11.92
C LEU A 251 9.41 10.53 10.90
N PHE A 252 9.10 9.53 10.08
CA PHE A 252 9.97 9.06 9.01
C PHE A 252 9.19 8.91 7.70
N THR A 253 9.89 8.96 6.58
CA THR A 253 9.30 8.92 5.24
C THR A 253 9.85 7.74 4.49
N ILE A 254 9.00 6.89 3.93
CA ILE A 254 9.43 5.86 2.97
C ILE A 254 8.97 6.28 1.58
N GLU A 255 9.85 6.10 0.61
CA GLU A 255 9.63 6.41 -0.80
C GLU A 255 9.70 5.14 -1.64
N GLY A 256 8.94 5.10 -2.72
CA GLY A 256 9.04 4.02 -3.71
C GLY A 256 8.48 2.66 -3.28
N GLN A 257 7.68 2.63 -2.22
CA GLN A 257 6.95 1.42 -1.81
C GLN A 257 6.06 0.92 -2.96
N GLY A 258 5.98 -0.41 -3.11
CA GLY A 258 5.28 -1.04 -4.23
C GLY A 258 5.86 -0.74 -5.62
N GLY A 259 7.06 -0.14 -5.72
CA GLY A 259 7.70 0.23 -6.98
C GLY A 259 7.16 1.51 -7.63
N GLY A 260 6.37 2.30 -6.89
CA GLY A 260 5.83 3.59 -7.36
C GLY A 260 6.81 4.76 -7.18
N ASN A 261 6.33 5.98 -7.42
CA ASN A 261 7.02 7.24 -7.13
C ASN A 261 6.44 7.97 -5.90
N GLY A 262 5.54 7.31 -5.16
CA GLY A 262 4.91 7.88 -3.97
C GLY A 262 5.84 7.87 -2.77
N SER A 263 5.52 8.74 -1.81
CA SER A 263 6.11 8.72 -0.48
C SER A 263 5.01 8.80 0.58
N TYR A 264 5.25 8.17 1.73
CA TYR A 264 4.33 8.18 2.86
C TYR A 264 5.12 8.41 4.14
N GLN A 265 4.57 9.27 4.97
CA GLN A 265 5.17 9.60 6.25
C GLN A 265 4.50 8.79 7.35
N THR A 266 5.28 8.33 8.30
CA THR A 266 4.81 7.49 9.40
C THR A 266 5.25 8.11 10.71
N LEU A 267 4.28 8.30 11.61
CA LEU A 267 4.47 8.74 12.98
C LEU A 267 4.51 7.51 13.89
N ALA A 268 5.61 7.32 14.62
CA ALA A 268 5.78 6.19 15.52
C ALA A 268 6.08 6.64 16.94
N ALA A 269 5.52 5.95 17.93
CA ALA A 269 5.84 6.11 19.35
C ALA A 269 6.71 4.93 19.81
N LEU A 270 7.88 5.23 20.36
CA LEU A 270 8.78 4.26 20.96
C LEU A 270 8.97 4.60 22.44
N TYR A 271 8.75 3.63 23.31
CA TYR A 271 9.03 3.80 24.72
C TYR A 271 10.46 3.40 25.05
N LYS A 272 11.03 4.10 26.01
CA LYS A 272 12.28 3.74 26.64
C LYS A 272 12.01 2.73 27.75
N GLU A 273 12.50 1.52 27.58
CA GLU A 273 12.40 0.43 28.53
C GLU A 273 13.79 0.10 29.11
N PRO A 274 13.88 -0.63 30.24
CA PRO A 274 15.17 -0.99 30.85
C PRO A 274 16.12 -1.72 29.89
N ASP A 275 15.56 -2.52 28.99
CA ASP A 275 16.31 -3.37 28.06
C ASP A 275 16.47 -2.74 26.66
N GLY A 276 16.05 -1.48 26.47
CA GLY A 276 16.19 -0.75 25.21
C GLY A 276 14.93 0.01 24.82
N TRP A 277 14.69 0.13 23.52
CA TRP A 277 13.56 0.87 22.96
C TRP A 277 12.53 -0.08 22.36
N ALA A 278 11.26 0.15 22.67
CA ALA A 278 10.15 -0.68 22.22
C ALA A 278 9.13 0.16 21.43
N LEU A 279 8.82 -0.25 20.20
CA LEU A 279 7.71 0.31 19.44
C LEU A 279 6.39 0.05 20.16
N LYS A 280 5.59 1.10 20.37
CA LYS A 280 4.22 0.97 20.91
C LYS A 280 3.17 1.04 19.84
N GLN A 281 3.28 2.02 18.95
CA GLN A 281 2.33 2.20 17.85
C GLN A 281 2.95 3.01 16.73
N LYS A 282 2.45 2.80 15.51
CA LYS A 282 2.70 3.66 14.35
C LYS A 282 1.39 4.09 13.68
N LEU A 283 1.41 5.24 13.03
CA LEU A 283 0.30 5.79 12.26
C LEU A 283 0.86 6.42 10.98
N VAL A 284 0.31 6.05 9.82
CA VAL A 284 0.64 6.71 8.55
C VAL A 284 -0.03 8.08 8.53
N VAL A 285 0.75 9.13 8.29
CA VAL A 285 0.35 10.53 8.29
C VAL A 285 0.70 11.13 6.92
N GLY A 286 -0.29 11.73 6.25
CA GLY A 286 -0.09 12.23 4.88
C GLY A 286 0.57 13.62 4.85
N GLY A 287 1.62 13.77 4.04
CA GLY A 287 2.21 15.07 3.69
C GLY A 287 2.94 15.78 4.83
N ALA A 288 3.27 15.06 5.91
CA ALA A 288 3.94 15.63 7.08
C ALA A 288 5.44 15.88 6.80
N THR A 289 5.90 17.10 7.04
CA THR A 289 7.29 17.51 6.81
C THR A 289 8.04 17.81 8.10
N ASP A 290 7.31 18.07 9.19
CA ASP A 290 7.90 18.41 10.49
C ASP A 290 6.99 18.02 11.64
N ILE A 291 7.56 17.93 12.84
CA ILE A 291 6.88 17.58 14.08
C ILE A 291 7.18 18.62 15.17
N GLN A 292 6.15 19.07 15.87
CA GLN A 292 6.23 20.04 16.95
C GLN A 292 5.56 19.48 18.21
N VAL A 293 6.19 19.65 19.37
CA VAL A 293 5.53 19.36 20.66
C VAL A 293 4.67 20.56 21.04
N LEU A 294 3.36 20.35 21.11
CA LEU A 294 2.39 21.41 21.45
C LEU A 294 1.91 21.33 22.91
N GLY A 295 2.18 20.22 23.58
CA GLY A 295 1.82 19.99 24.98
C GLY A 295 2.14 18.56 25.40
N GLN A 296 1.78 18.21 26.63
CA GLN A 296 1.95 16.85 27.13
C GLN A 296 1.14 15.89 26.25
N ASN A 297 1.83 14.96 25.59
CA ASN A 297 1.25 14.00 24.66
C ASN A 297 0.50 14.63 23.47
N ILE A 298 0.78 15.89 23.10
CA ILE A 298 0.18 16.55 21.93
C ILE A 298 1.27 16.95 20.94
N PHE A 299 1.17 16.43 19.72
CA PHE A 299 2.11 16.63 18.63
C PHE A 299 1.42 17.32 17.46
N GLY A 300 1.98 18.43 16.99
CA GLY A 300 1.58 19.09 15.76
C GLY A 300 2.44 18.62 14.61
N LEU A 301 1.85 18.05 13.58
CA LEU A 301 2.52 17.73 12.33
C LEU A 301 2.31 18.87 11.35
N LYS A 302 3.41 19.45 10.86
CA LYS A 302 3.35 20.41 9.76
C LYS A 302 3.14 19.63 8.48
N VAL A 303 2.02 19.86 7.80
CA VAL A 303 1.67 19.18 6.55
C VAL A 303 1.58 20.18 5.41
N LEU A 304 2.00 19.76 4.22
CA LEU A 304 1.78 20.52 2.98
C LEU A 304 0.54 20.00 2.27
N THR A 305 -0.32 20.94 1.89
CA THR A 305 -1.55 20.69 1.12
C THR A 305 -1.53 21.55 -0.14
N HIS A 306 -2.25 21.13 -1.18
CA HIS A 306 -2.38 21.93 -2.39
C HIS A 306 -3.32 23.12 -2.14
N GLY A 307 -2.86 24.31 -2.48
CA GLY A 307 -3.72 25.46 -2.75
C GLY A 307 -4.35 25.39 -4.13
N ASP A 308 -5.35 26.23 -4.35
CA ASP A 308 -6.09 26.30 -5.62
C ASP A 308 -5.19 26.60 -6.82
N ASP A 309 -4.06 27.28 -6.58
CA ASP A 309 -3.07 27.65 -7.59
C ASP A 309 -1.83 26.73 -7.63
N ASP A 310 -1.77 25.70 -6.78
CA ASP A 310 -0.59 24.82 -6.71
C ASP A 310 -0.57 23.81 -7.85
N PRO A 311 0.58 23.62 -8.52
CA PRO A 311 0.78 22.48 -9.40
C PRO A 311 0.58 21.16 -8.63
N MET A 312 0.01 20.15 -9.28
CA MET A 312 -0.25 18.83 -8.69
C MET A 312 0.99 18.13 -8.13
N CYS A 313 2.20 18.52 -8.55
CA CYS A 313 3.45 17.97 -8.02
C CYS A 313 3.87 18.56 -6.66
N CYS A 314 3.33 19.72 -6.31
CA CYS A 314 4.06 20.68 -5.50
C CYS A 314 3.10 21.44 -4.57
N PRO A 315 2.59 20.79 -3.51
CA PRO A 315 1.75 21.45 -2.50
C PRO A 315 2.55 22.55 -1.77
N SER A 316 1.93 23.70 -1.53
CA SER A 316 2.56 24.87 -0.92
C SER A 316 1.83 25.38 0.33
N LEU A 317 0.57 24.99 0.55
CA LEU A 317 -0.19 25.42 1.72
C LEU A 317 0.22 24.64 2.97
N GLU A 318 0.88 25.32 3.89
CA GLU A 318 1.24 24.78 5.19
C GLU A 318 0.04 24.75 6.14
N SER A 319 -0.24 23.61 6.73
CA SER A 319 -1.18 23.49 7.86
C SER A 319 -0.60 22.63 8.97
N VAL A 320 -1.22 22.68 10.15
CA VAL A 320 -0.79 21.87 11.30
C VAL A 320 -1.92 20.94 11.72
N VAL A 321 -1.70 19.64 11.55
CA VAL A 321 -2.59 18.58 12.05
C VAL A 321 -2.11 18.19 13.44
N ARG A 322 -3.03 18.11 14.40
CA ARG A 322 -2.68 17.82 15.80
C ARG A 322 -3.05 16.39 16.16
N TYR A 323 -2.14 15.69 16.80
CA TYR A 323 -2.34 14.33 17.31
C TYR A 323 -2.12 14.31 18.82
N LYS A 324 -2.99 13.59 19.53
CA LYS A 324 -2.81 13.28 20.94
C LYS A 324 -2.41 11.82 21.11
N TRP A 325 -1.32 11.58 21.83
CA TRP A 325 -0.94 10.25 22.28
C TRP A 325 -1.83 9.80 23.44
N THR A 326 -2.47 8.65 23.31
CA THR A 326 -3.41 8.08 24.32
C THR A 326 -2.76 7.01 25.20
N GLY A 327 -1.50 6.66 24.96
CA GLY A 327 -0.84 5.48 25.53
C GLY A 327 -0.90 4.25 24.62
N THR A 328 -1.84 4.22 23.67
CA THR A 328 -2.02 3.10 22.72
C THR A 328 -2.14 3.53 21.27
N ALA A 329 -2.52 4.79 21.02
CA ALA A 329 -2.74 5.31 19.67
C ALA A 329 -2.46 6.81 19.59
N PHE A 330 -2.26 7.28 18.36
CA PHE A 330 -2.32 8.70 18.01
C PHE A 330 -3.76 9.03 17.58
N ALA A 331 -4.46 9.84 18.37
CA ALA A 331 -5.79 10.33 18.05
C ALA A 331 -5.71 11.73 17.43
N GLU A 332 -6.25 11.90 16.22
CA GLU A 332 -6.30 13.22 15.58
C GLU A 332 -7.27 14.16 16.33
N LEU A 333 -6.79 15.35 16.68
CA LEU A 333 -7.58 16.40 17.29
C LEU A 333 -8.18 17.28 16.21
N THR A 334 -9.33 16.88 15.66
CA THR A 334 -10.11 17.74 14.76
C THR A 334 -10.67 18.93 15.55
N ALA A 335 -10.79 20.09 14.89
CA ALA A 335 -11.30 21.33 15.51
C ALA A 335 -12.71 21.18 16.14
N ALA A 336 -13.45 20.11 15.81
CA ALA A 336 -14.75 19.79 16.40
C ALA A 336 -14.69 19.32 17.86
N SER A 337 -13.54 18.84 18.35
CA SER A 337 -13.40 18.35 19.74
C SER A 337 -13.09 19.44 20.77
N GLN A 338 -12.91 20.69 20.35
CA GLN A 338 -12.64 21.83 21.26
C GLN A 338 -13.91 22.42 21.93
N SER A 339 -15.07 21.76 21.80
CA SER A 339 -16.35 22.27 22.33
C SER A 339 -16.98 21.45 23.48
N ALA A 340 -16.27 20.47 24.03
CA ALA A 340 -16.65 19.84 25.29
C ALA A 340 -15.66 20.26 26.38
N GLY A 341 -16.08 21.23 27.19
CA GLY A 341 -15.36 21.70 28.37
C GLY A 341 -15.37 20.71 29.54
#